data_AF-X0VKZ9-F1
#
_entry.id   AF-X0VKZ9-F1
#
_cell.length_a   1.000
_cell.length_b   1.000
_cell.length_c   1.000
_cell.angle_alpha   90.00
_cell.angle_beta   90.00
_cell.angle_gamma   90.00
#
_symmetry.space_group_name_H-M   'P 1'
#
loop_
_entity.id
_entity.type
_entity.pdbx_description
1 polymer ?
#
loop_
_entity_poly.entity_id
_entity_poly.type
_entity_poly.pdbx_seq_one_letter_code
_entity_poly.pdbx_strand_id
1 'polypeptide(L)'
;ILLALGTGLRRGDIDSLKVSDIDFEKNSIATISRKTRKSMGSRPVSVEVMAELSKYVSGLSVEQIKLFKDNFNHRRWKKISKEAGLRDLKFHDLRKTFGSILAQNGISTAVTQKLLEHSSPNLTNKVYMNVDPVLRHAVEQIPIGEWL
;
A
#
# COMPACT_ATOMS: atom_id res chain seq x y z
N ILE A 1 5.85 -3.69 6.36
CA ILE A 1 4.89 -4.81 6.18
C ILE A 1 3.47 -4.24 6.05
N LEU A 2 3.02 -3.46 7.03
CA LEU A 2 1.69 -2.83 7.06
C LEU A 2 1.33 -2.09 5.76
N LEU A 3 2.22 -1.26 5.22
CA LEU A 3 1.99 -0.60 3.92
C LEU A 3 1.68 -1.58 2.78
N ALA A 4 2.34 -2.73 2.70
CA ALA A 4 2.07 -3.70 1.64
C ALA A 4 0.69 -4.34 1.78
N LEU A 5 0.28 -4.64 3.01
CA LEU A 5 -1.04 -5.22 3.33
C LEU A 5 -2.18 -4.20 3.23
N GLY A 6 -1.97 -2.96 3.65
CA GLY A 6 -3.02 -1.93 3.70
C GLY A 6 -3.16 -1.09 2.44
N THR A 7 -2.16 -1.12 1.53
CA THR A 7 -2.21 -0.32 0.28
C THR A 7 -2.00 -1.14 -0.98
N GLY A 8 -1.61 -2.40 -0.84
CA GLY A 8 -1.27 -3.27 -1.96
C GLY A 8 -0.02 -2.84 -2.74
N LEU A 9 0.79 -1.90 -2.26
CA LEU A 9 2.00 -1.47 -2.98
C LEU A 9 3.02 -2.60 -3.13
N ARG A 10 3.78 -2.58 -4.23
CA ARG A 10 4.90 -3.52 -4.41
C ARG A 10 6.03 -3.13 -3.46
N ARG A 11 6.84 -4.10 -3.00
CA ARG A 11 8.05 -3.85 -2.20
C ARG A 11 8.90 -2.72 -2.80
N GLY A 12 9.15 -2.79 -4.11
CA GLY A 12 9.91 -1.77 -4.80
C GLY A 12 9.27 -0.39 -4.67
N ASP A 13 7.96 -0.29 -4.87
CA ASP A 13 7.27 1.00 -4.82
C ASP A 13 7.34 1.58 -3.37
N ILE A 14 7.21 0.72 -2.35
CA ILE A 14 7.39 1.08 -0.93
C ILE A 14 8.82 1.57 -0.62
N ASP A 15 9.85 0.85 -1.07
CA ASP A 15 11.25 1.22 -0.79
C ASP A 15 11.64 2.58 -1.42
N SER A 16 10.87 3.08 -2.39
CA SER A 16 11.09 4.38 -3.03
C SER A 16 10.31 5.54 -2.40
N LEU A 17 9.42 5.28 -1.45
CA LEU A 17 8.62 6.33 -0.81
C LEU A 17 9.51 7.31 -0.03
N LYS A 18 9.13 8.58 -0.10
CA LYS A 18 9.71 9.67 0.69
C LYS A 18 8.74 10.09 1.78
N VAL A 19 9.27 10.72 2.82
CA VAL A 19 8.43 11.33 3.87
C VAL A 19 7.51 12.40 3.28
N SER A 20 8.01 13.17 2.30
CA SER A 20 7.25 14.19 1.57
C SER A 20 6.10 13.66 0.71
N ASP A 21 6.04 12.35 0.46
CA ASP A 21 4.97 11.76 -0.34
C ASP A 21 3.69 11.52 0.50
N ILE A 22 3.77 11.68 1.83
CA ILE A 22 2.66 11.41 2.76
C ILE A 22 1.90 12.69 3.02
N ASP A 23 0.59 12.64 2.78
CA ASP A 23 -0.37 13.68 3.17
C ASP A 23 -1.23 13.15 4.33
N PHE A 24 -0.86 13.53 5.54
CA PHE A 24 -1.55 13.13 6.78
C PHE A 24 -2.93 13.79 6.93
N GLU A 25 -3.16 14.97 6.32
CA GLU A 25 -4.47 15.63 6.39
C GLU A 25 -5.49 14.91 5.52
N LYS A 26 -5.08 14.47 4.32
CA LYS A 26 -5.97 13.76 3.39
C LYS A 26 -5.98 12.25 3.60
N ASN A 27 -5.15 11.71 4.48
CA ASN A 27 -4.89 10.27 4.63
C ASN A 27 -4.54 9.65 3.27
N SER A 28 -3.53 10.20 2.61
CA SER A 28 -3.10 9.71 1.31
C SER A 28 -1.58 9.68 1.11
N ILE A 29 -1.12 8.86 0.17
CA ILE A 29 0.30 8.82 -0.24
C ILE A 29 0.38 9.03 -1.75
N ALA A 30 1.28 9.90 -2.21
CA ALA A 30 1.62 10.00 -3.62
C ALA A 30 2.51 8.83 -4.03
N THR A 31 2.09 8.02 -5.00
CA THR A 31 2.83 6.81 -5.41
C THR A 31 3.20 6.81 -6.87
N ILE A 32 4.38 6.27 -7.20
CA ILE A 32 4.82 6.01 -8.57
C ILE A 32 5.34 4.58 -8.64
N SER A 33 4.75 3.75 -9.50
CA SER A 33 5.25 2.40 -9.69
C SER A 33 6.59 2.40 -10.41
N ARG A 34 7.59 1.77 -9.81
CA ARG A 34 8.89 1.54 -10.45
C ARG A 34 8.79 0.55 -11.62
N LYS A 35 7.82 -0.38 -11.57
CA LYS A 35 7.62 -1.40 -12.62
C LYS A 35 6.86 -0.86 -13.83
N THR A 36 5.75 -0.16 -13.61
CA THR A 36 4.85 0.27 -14.70
C THR A 36 4.93 1.75 -15.02
N ARG A 37 5.67 2.55 -14.23
CA ARG A 37 5.74 4.02 -14.30
C ARG A 37 4.41 4.75 -14.11
N LYS A 38 3.32 4.04 -13.81
CA LYS A 38 2.04 4.64 -13.45
C LYS A 38 2.15 5.36 -12.11
N SER A 39 1.47 6.49 -11.98
CA SER A 39 1.40 7.23 -10.72
C SER A 39 -0.04 7.35 -10.22
N MET A 40 -0.17 7.53 -8.92
CA MET A 40 -1.39 7.89 -8.23
C MET A 40 -1.04 9.02 -7.27
N GLY A 41 -1.43 10.25 -7.61
CA GLY A 41 -1.05 11.44 -6.84
C GLY A 41 -1.67 11.49 -5.43
N SER A 42 -2.80 10.81 -5.24
CA SER A 42 -3.49 10.67 -3.95
C SER A 42 -3.99 9.22 -3.84
N ARG A 43 -3.15 8.32 -3.33
CA ARG A 43 -3.58 6.96 -2.97
C ARG A 43 -4.21 7.01 -1.59
N PRO A 44 -5.50 6.67 -1.42
CA PRO A 44 -6.08 6.64 -0.09
C PRO A 44 -5.43 5.55 0.76
N VAL A 45 -5.28 5.83 2.04
CA VAL A 45 -4.72 4.94 3.05
C VAL A 45 -5.64 4.99 4.28
N SER A 46 -5.80 3.87 4.96
CA SER A 46 -6.65 3.82 6.15
C SER A 46 -6.10 4.71 7.27
N VAL A 47 -6.98 5.18 8.14
CA VAL A 47 -6.62 6.04 9.27
C VAL A 47 -5.68 5.33 10.25
N GLU A 48 -5.83 4.02 10.41
CA GLU A 48 -4.99 3.19 11.28
C GLU A 48 -3.56 3.07 10.74
N VAL A 49 -3.41 2.86 9.42
CA VAL A 49 -2.08 2.87 8.80
C VAL A 49 -1.45 4.26 8.90
N MET A 50 -2.24 5.32 8.74
CA MET A 50 -1.76 6.70 8.87
C MET A 50 -1.33 7.04 10.30
N ALA A 51 -2.04 6.54 11.31
CA ALA A 51 -1.64 6.69 12.71
C ALA A 51 -0.30 6.02 13.00
N GLU A 52 -0.09 4.79 12.52
CA GLU A 52 1.18 4.07 12.66
C GLU A 52 2.32 4.75 11.88
N LEU A 53 2.04 5.27 10.68
CA LEU A 53 2.99 6.06 9.92
C LEU A 53 3.38 7.35 10.66
N SER A 54 2.42 8.04 11.26
CA SER A 54 2.67 9.27 12.02
C SER A 54 3.62 9.00 13.18
N LYS A 55 3.33 7.97 14.00
CA LYS A 55 4.21 7.51 15.09
C LYS A 55 5.62 7.19 14.60
N TYR A 56 5.74 6.46 13.50
CA TYR A 56 7.02 6.09 12.91
C TYR A 56 7.80 7.32 12.40
N VAL A 57 7.13 8.24 11.69
CA VAL A 57 7.75 9.44 11.12
C VAL A 57 8.21 10.41 12.20
N SER A 58 7.49 10.54 13.31
CA SER A 58 7.91 11.37 14.46
C SER A 58 9.25 10.94 15.08
N GLY A 59 9.68 9.70 14.86
CA GLY A 59 10.98 9.20 15.32
C GLY A 59 12.13 9.37 14.32
N LEU A 60 11.87 9.93 13.13
CA LEU A 60 12.89 10.08 12.09
C LEU A 60 13.71 11.36 12.25
N SER A 61 14.93 11.37 11.69
CA SER A 61 15.74 12.60 11.60
C SER A 61 15.12 13.59 10.63
N VAL A 62 15.25 14.89 10.90
CA VAL A 62 14.64 15.97 10.08
C VAL A 62 15.13 15.94 8.63
N GLU A 63 16.36 15.51 8.41
CA GLU A 63 17.00 15.44 7.08
C GLU A 63 16.66 14.15 6.32
N GLN A 64 15.88 13.25 6.91
CA GLN A 64 15.53 11.98 6.29
C GLN A 64 14.53 12.17 5.14
N ILE A 65 15.03 12.04 3.91
CA ILE A 65 14.20 12.12 2.71
C ILE A 65 13.38 10.84 2.50
N LYS A 66 14.03 9.66 2.54
CA LYS A 66 13.35 8.37 2.33
C LYS A 66 12.55 7.95 3.55
N LEU A 67 11.35 7.42 3.34
CA LEU A 67 10.53 6.88 4.42
C LEU A 67 11.23 5.71 5.14
N PHE A 68 11.84 4.81 4.36
CA PHE A 68 12.64 3.70 4.88
C PHE A 68 14.09 3.81 4.39
N LYS A 69 15.04 3.87 5.33
CA LYS A 69 16.48 3.83 5.05
C LYS A 69 17.04 2.39 5.05
N ASP A 70 16.26 1.42 5.51
CA ASP A 70 16.73 0.06 5.68
C ASP A 70 16.76 -0.74 4.37
N ASN A 71 17.70 -1.68 4.27
CA ASN A 71 17.81 -2.55 3.10
C ASN A 71 16.89 -3.77 3.25
N PHE A 72 15.58 -3.55 3.12
CA PHE A 72 14.59 -4.62 3.21
C PHE A 72 14.62 -5.54 1.96
N ASN A 73 15.17 -6.74 2.13
CA ASN A 73 15.38 -7.70 1.05
C ASN A 73 14.77 -9.09 1.34
N HIS A 74 14.85 -9.99 0.36
CA HIS A 74 14.30 -11.35 0.46
C HIS A 74 14.85 -12.14 1.65
N ARG A 75 16.13 -11.97 2.01
CA ARG A 75 16.73 -12.69 3.16
C ARG A 75 16.14 -12.21 4.47
N ARG A 76 16.01 -10.89 4.65
CA ARG A 76 15.37 -10.29 5.83
C ARG A 76 13.91 -10.71 5.93
N TRP A 77 13.17 -10.69 4.83
CA TRP A 77 11.79 -11.18 4.80
C TRP A 77 11.69 -12.66 5.19
N LYS A 78 12.52 -13.53 4.60
CA LYS A 78 12.53 -14.97 4.92
C LYS A 78 12.80 -15.21 6.41
N LYS A 79 13.68 -14.43 7.03
CA LYS A 79 13.94 -14.49 8.48
C LYS A 79 12.69 -14.12 9.28
N ILE A 80 12.08 -12.97 8.97
CA ILE A 80 10.84 -12.49 9.63
C ILE A 80 9.72 -13.52 9.49
N SER A 81 9.46 -14.03 8.28
CA SER A 81 8.40 -15.03 8.06
C SER A 81 8.67 -16.31 8.85
N LYS A 82 9.92 -16.78 8.89
CA LYS A 82 10.30 -17.97 9.66
C LYS A 82 10.08 -17.78 11.16
N GLU A 83 10.47 -16.62 11.70
CA GLU A 83 10.28 -16.26 13.11
C GLU A 83 8.80 -16.16 13.47
N ALA A 84 7.95 -15.70 12.54
CA ALA A 84 6.50 -15.66 12.68
C ALA A 84 5.81 -17.03 12.45
N GLY A 85 6.56 -18.11 12.21
CA GLY A 85 5.99 -19.44 11.93
C GLY A 85 5.35 -19.60 10.55
N LEU A 86 5.51 -18.60 9.66
CA LEU A 86 4.93 -18.58 8.32
C LEU A 86 5.88 -19.24 7.31
N ARG A 87 5.50 -20.41 6.81
CA ARG A 87 6.25 -21.14 5.78
C ARG A 87 5.87 -20.65 4.38
N ASP A 88 6.86 -20.57 3.50
CA ASP A 88 6.72 -20.26 2.07
C ASP A 88 6.01 -18.95 1.68
N LEU A 89 5.80 -18.05 2.64
CA LEU A 89 5.21 -16.74 2.39
C LEU A 89 6.21 -15.81 1.70
N LYS A 90 5.92 -15.39 0.46
CA LYS A 90 6.71 -14.38 -0.26
C LYS A 90 6.17 -12.98 0.08
N PHE A 91 7.03 -11.97 0.06
CA PHE A 91 6.58 -10.60 0.37
C PHE A 91 5.50 -10.10 -0.60
N HIS A 92 5.54 -10.55 -1.86
CA HIS A 92 4.51 -10.22 -2.84
C HIS A 92 3.14 -10.79 -2.50
N ASP A 93 3.06 -11.84 -1.69
CA ASP A 93 1.79 -12.42 -1.28
C ASP A 93 1.00 -11.46 -0.37
N LEU A 94 1.66 -10.55 0.37
CA LEU A 94 0.99 -9.48 1.13
C LEU A 94 0.12 -8.59 0.22
N ARG A 95 0.61 -8.29 -0.98
CA ARG A 95 -0.14 -7.53 -1.98
C ARG A 95 -1.29 -8.36 -2.58
N LYS A 96 -1.12 -9.68 -2.71
CA LYS A 96 -2.22 -10.56 -3.13
C LYS A 96 -3.29 -10.59 -2.05
N THR A 97 -2.90 -10.69 -0.78
CA THR A 97 -3.80 -10.62 0.37
C THR A 97 -4.64 -9.34 0.36
N PHE A 98 -4.03 -8.17 0.12
CA PHE A 98 -4.79 -6.92 -0.07
C PHE A 98 -5.86 -7.05 -1.17
N GLY A 99 -5.49 -7.55 -2.36
CA GLY A 99 -6.44 -7.75 -3.45
C GLY A 99 -7.53 -8.80 -3.14
N SER A 100 -7.17 -9.86 -2.42
CA SER A 100 -8.10 -10.91 -1.99
C SER A 100 -9.11 -10.42 -0.96
N ILE A 101 -8.68 -9.64 0.03
CA ILE A 101 -9.57 -9.04 1.03
C ILE A 101 -10.55 -8.08 0.36
N LEU A 102 -10.07 -7.21 -0.52
CA LEU A 102 -10.96 -6.32 -1.28
C LEU A 102 -12.01 -7.10 -2.06
N ALA A 103 -11.61 -8.18 -2.75
CA ALA A 103 -12.53 -9.02 -3.49
C ALA A 103 -13.54 -9.74 -2.59
N GLN A 104 -13.10 -10.26 -1.44
CA GLN A 104 -13.96 -10.89 -0.43
C GLN A 104 -14.99 -9.91 0.13
N ASN A 105 -14.61 -8.65 0.28
CA ASN A 105 -15.47 -7.57 0.76
C ASN A 105 -16.30 -6.92 -0.36
N GLY A 106 -16.42 -7.57 -1.51
CA GLY A 106 -17.30 -7.14 -2.60
C GLY A 106 -16.80 -5.94 -3.41
N ILE A 107 -15.55 -5.50 -3.22
CA ILE A 107 -14.98 -4.39 -3.99
C ILE A 107 -14.77 -4.83 -5.45
N SER A 108 -15.25 -4.01 -6.38
CA SER A 108 -15.19 -4.34 -7.80
C SER A 108 -13.75 -4.58 -8.28
N THR A 109 -13.60 -5.48 -9.25
CA THR A 109 -12.30 -5.77 -9.86
C THR A 109 -11.65 -4.52 -10.45
N ALA A 110 -12.44 -3.60 -11.01
CA ALA A 110 -11.95 -2.34 -11.56
C ALA A 110 -11.30 -1.43 -10.50
N VAL A 111 -11.96 -1.28 -9.34
CA VAL A 111 -11.45 -0.50 -8.21
C VAL A 111 -10.19 -1.16 -7.63
N THR A 112 -10.24 -2.47 -7.43
CA THR A 112 -9.08 -3.26 -6.97
C THR A 112 -7.88 -3.15 -7.93
N GLN A 113 -8.11 -3.24 -9.25
CA GLN A 113 -7.06 -3.08 -10.27
C GLN A 113 -6.48 -1.66 -10.28
N LYS A 114 -7.30 -0.64 -10.05
CA LYS A 114 -6.86 0.76 -9.94
C LYS A 114 -5.96 0.94 -8.72
N LEU A 115 -6.36 0.46 -7.53
CA LEU A 115 -5.54 0.49 -6.32
C LEU A 115 -4.23 -0.28 -6.52
N LEU A 116 -4.29 -1.44 -7.17
CA LEU A 116 -3.09 -2.23 -7.46
C LEU A 116 -2.22 -1.63 -8.57
N GLU A 117 -2.68 -0.63 -9.34
CA GLU A 117 -1.96 -0.11 -10.51
C GLU A 117 -1.60 -1.23 -11.51
N HIS A 118 -2.56 -2.11 -11.79
CA HIS A 118 -2.42 -3.13 -12.83
C HIS A 118 -2.50 -2.49 -14.23
N SER A 119 -1.75 -3.05 -15.18
CA SER A 119 -1.89 -2.74 -16.59
C SER A 119 -2.92 -3.69 -17.17
N SER A 120 -4.19 -3.30 -17.18
CA SER A 120 -5.22 -4.00 -17.95
C SER A 120 -5.55 -3.16 -19.18
N PRO A 121 -5.46 -3.71 -20.40
CA PRO A 121 -5.95 -3.07 -21.62
C PRO A 121 -7.46 -2.80 -21.60
N ASN A 122 -8.22 -3.57 -20.81
CA ASN A 122 -9.69 -3.52 -20.79
C ASN A 122 -10.27 -2.55 -19.75
N LEU A 123 -9.43 -1.84 -18.97
CA LEU A 123 -9.93 -0.85 -18.02
C LEU A 123 -10.23 0.44 -18.80
N THR A 124 -11.43 0.52 -19.39
CA THR A 124 -11.89 1.71 -20.09
C THR A 124 -11.87 2.89 -19.12
N ASN A 125 -11.03 3.89 -19.38
CA ASN A 125 -10.87 5.13 -18.60
C ASN A 125 -12.18 5.96 -18.43
N LYS A 126 -13.32 5.50 -18.96
CA LYS A 126 -14.60 6.23 -18.99
C LYS A 126 -15.45 6.11 -17.73
N VAL A 127 -15.19 5.18 -16.81
CA VAL A 127 -16.20 4.80 -15.79
C VAL A 127 -16.10 5.60 -14.47
N TYR A 128 -15.05 6.37 -14.22
CA TYR A 128 -14.84 6.93 -12.87
C TYR A 128 -14.53 8.42 -12.91
N MET A 129 -15.57 9.25 -12.85
CA MET A 129 -15.45 10.72 -12.76
C MET A 129 -15.16 11.22 -11.33
N ASN A 130 -15.36 10.38 -10.30
CA ASN A 130 -15.02 10.70 -8.90
C ASN A 130 -14.37 9.49 -8.21
N VAL A 131 -13.11 9.23 -8.54
CA VAL A 131 -12.39 8.00 -8.13
C VAL A 131 -12.02 8.01 -6.64
N ASP A 132 -11.87 9.19 -6.01
CA ASP A 132 -11.35 9.31 -4.65
C ASP A 132 -12.26 8.65 -3.59
N PRO A 133 -13.59 8.94 -3.52
CA PRO A 133 -14.45 8.34 -2.51
C PRO A 133 -14.58 6.82 -2.65
N VAL A 134 -14.61 6.32 -3.89
CA VAL A 134 -14.73 4.87 -4.15
C VAL A 134 -13.45 4.13 -3.75
N LEU A 135 -12.27 4.70 -4.05
CA LEU A 135 -11.00 4.11 -3.63
C LEU A 135 -10.84 4.17 -2.12
N ARG A 136 -11.27 5.27 -1.49
CA ARG A 136 -11.23 5.45 -0.04
C ARG A 136 -12.11 4.41 0.67
N HIS A 137 -13.37 4.30 0.25
CA HIS A 137 -14.28 3.28 0.77
C HIS A 137 -13.70 1.87 0.65
N ALA A 138 -13.06 1.54 -0.48
CA ALA A 138 -12.41 0.25 -0.66
C ALA A 138 -11.27 0.00 0.34
N VAL A 139 -10.42 1.00 0.58
CA VAL A 139 -9.31 0.88 1.55
C VAL A 139 -9.83 0.76 2.99
N GLU A 140 -10.96 1.39 3.31
CA GLU A 140 -11.64 1.24 4.61
C GLU A 140 -12.21 -0.16 4.84
N GLN A 141 -12.37 -0.98 3.78
CA GLN A 141 -12.73 -2.39 3.93
C GLN A 141 -11.55 -3.28 4.33
N ILE A 142 -10.33 -2.76 4.47
CA ILE A 142 -9.20 -3.55 4.98
C ILE A 142 -9.23 -3.54 6.51
N PRO A 143 -9.21 -4.71 7.19
CA PRO A 143 -9.36 -4.79 8.64
C PRO A 143 -8.05 -4.47 9.37
N ILE A 144 -7.49 -3.28 9.15
CA ILE A 144 -6.20 -2.87 9.72
C ILE A 144 -6.23 -2.88 11.24
N GLY A 145 -7.33 -2.43 11.85
CA GLY A 145 -7.50 -2.41 13.30
C GLY A 145 -7.46 -3.79 13.97
N GLU A 146 -7.74 -4.88 13.23
CA GLU A 146 -7.61 -6.25 13.75
C GLU A 146 -6.17 -6.77 13.75
N TRP A 147 -5.25 -6.09 13.04
CA TRP A 147 -3.86 -6.52 12.86
C TRP A 147 -2.87 -5.77 13.76
N LEU A 148 -3.31 -4.67 14.38
CA LEU A 148 -2.52 -3.83 15.29
C LEU A 148 -2.76 -4.25 16.74
#